data_AF-A0AAD9TES1-F1
#
_entry.id   AF-A0AAD9TES1-F1
#
_cell.length_a   1.000
_cell.length_b   1.000
_cell.length_c   1.000
_cell.angle_alpha   90.00
_cell.angle_beta   90.00
_cell.angle_gamma   90.00
#
_symmetry.space_group_name_H-M   'P 1'
#
loop_
_entity.id
_entity.type
_entity.pdbx_description
1 polymer ?
#
loop_
_entity_poly.entity_id
_entity_poly.type
_entity_poly.pdbx_seq_one_letter_code
_entity_poly.pdbx_strand_id
1 'polypeptide(L)'
;MYFLLLVVNQIKANHSCFLLFHLHCMQILQLPQIIVMSTLLARTGRHRQRYDQDRLRLVAGCIPYRFEKNVETESCSMENKMLVLMITTPNRDDLVFPKGGWEDDETVHEAAHREALEEAGVKGLLDENPIGVWEFRSKSRQASGSQEGGCRGYMFALEVTEELESWPEQDKYERKWLYAEEAFEFCRYDWMRDALKRLLKALTKDGTQQEARETMMMMAELPAIPVSDIETERQTLSPPGCSGKSSGVQNLEESCTKCIVQG
;
A
#
# COMPACT_ATOMS: atom_id res chain seq x y z
N MET A 1 7.60 -9.69 41.30
CA MET A 1 7.65 -8.66 42.36
C MET A 1 8.48 -9.15 43.57
N TYR A 2 9.73 -9.58 43.36
CA TYR A 2 10.64 -10.03 44.44
C TYR A 2 12.14 -9.87 44.09
N PHE A 3 12.47 -9.05 43.08
CA PHE A 3 13.87 -8.82 42.67
C PHE A 3 14.23 -7.33 42.58
N LEU A 4 13.37 -6.46 43.11
CA LEU A 4 13.56 -5.00 43.15
C LEU A 4 13.64 -4.48 44.60
N LEU A 5 14.15 -5.30 45.53
CA LEU A 5 14.30 -4.93 46.94
C LEU A 5 15.67 -5.31 47.52
N LEU A 6 16.72 -5.28 46.69
CA LEU A 6 18.12 -5.35 47.14
C LEU A 6 18.95 -4.19 46.59
N VAL A 7 18.28 -3.07 46.32
CA VAL A 7 18.91 -1.75 46.32
C VAL A 7 18.61 -1.15 47.69
N VAL A 8 19.62 -0.56 48.33
CA VAL A 8 19.59 0.08 49.65
C VAL A 8 19.86 -0.88 50.83
N ASN A 9 21.11 -1.28 51.03
CA ASN A 9 21.81 -0.98 52.28
C ASN A 9 23.31 -1.32 52.25
N GLN A 10 24.08 -0.51 52.96
CA GLN A 10 25.51 -0.60 53.25
C GLN A 10 26.49 -0.05 52.20
N ILE A 11 26.48 1.27 52.07
CA ILE A 11 27.71 2.04 51.89
C ILE A 11 28.45 2.04 53.24
N LYS A 12 29.61 1.39 53.34
CA LYS A 12 30.78 1.88 54.10
C LYS A 12 32.00 0.98 53.90
N ALA A 13 33.15 1.65 53.72
CA ALA A 13 34.53 1.16 53.77
C ALA A 13 35.07 0.43 52.52
N ASN A 14 35.66 1.18 51.59
CA ASN A 14 37.14 1.35 51.50
C ASN A 14 37.55 1.99 50.15
N HIS A 15 38.24 3.12 50.26
CA HIS A 15 38.66 4.03 49.19
C HIS A 15 39.86 3.54 48.35
N SER A 16 39.87 2.28 47.89
CA SER A 16 40.93 1.81 46.97
C SER A 16 40.49 0.84 45.88
N CYS A 17 39.19 0.60 45.69
CA CYS A 17 38.71 -0.28 44.61
C CYS A 17 37.92 0.43 43.49
N PHE A 18 37.83 1.76 43.51
CA PHE A 18 37.03 2.52 42.52
C PHE A 18 37.76 2.83 41.21
N LEU A 19 39.09 2.67 41.13
CA LEU A 19 39.86 2.93 39.91
C LEU A 19 40.13 1.70 39.04
N LEU A 20 39.84 0.49 39.53
CA LEU A 20 39.99 -0.74 38.75
C LEU A 20 38.69 -1.22 38.06
N PHE A 21 37.53 -0.70 38.49
CA PHE A 21 36.26 -1.01 37.83
C PHE A 21 35.91 -0.07 36.68
N HIS A 22 36.53 1.11 36.59
CA HIS A 22 36.24 2.07 35.52
C HIS A 22 37.06 1.87 34.24
N LEU A 23 38.21 1.19 34.31
CA LEU A 23 39.01 0.87 33.10
C LEU A 23 38.66 -0.47 32.45
N HIS A 24 37.91 -1.37 33.10
CA HIS A 24 37.46 -2.62 32.47
C HIS A 24 36.04 -2.57 31.90
N CYS A 25 35.31 -1.46 32.08
CA CYS A 25 33.94 -1.30 31.56
C CYS A 25 33.87 -0.43 30.29
N MET A 26 35.01 -0.06 29.70
CA MET A 26 35.09 0.71 28.45
C MET A 26 35.74 -0.07 27.29
N GLN A 27 35.83 -1.41 27.41
CA GLN A 27 36.41 -2.27 26.36
C GLN A 27 35.49 -3.43 25.92
N ILE A 28 34.19 -3.40 26.25
CA ILE A 28 33.21 -4.43 25.83
C ILE A 28 32.12 -3.85 24.89
N LEU A 29 32.37 -2.73 24.20
CA LEU A 29 31.45 -2.21 23.18
C LEU A 29 32.15 -1.80 21.87
N GLN A 30 33.24 -2.47 21.54
CA GLN A 30 33.71 -2.59 20.16
C GLN A 30 33.87 -4.06 19.82
N LEU A 31 32.77 -4.81 19.98
CA LEU A 31 32.58 -5.88 19.03
C LEU A 31 32.43 -5.18 17.68
N PRO A 32 33.24 -5.50 16.64
CA PRO A 32 32.82 -5.12 15.31
C PRO A 32 31.40 -5.66 15.23
N GLN A 33 30.45 -4.80 14.86
CA GLN A 33 29.24 -5.33 14.26
C GLN A 33 29.80 -6.20 13.13
N ILE A 34 29.84 -7.51 13.36
CA ILE A 34 29.84 -8.47 12.29
C ILE A 34 28.47 -8.20 11.70
N ILE A 35 28.42 -7.15 10.88
CA ILE A 35 27.48 -7.02 9.80
C ILE A 35 27.70 -8.35 9.14
N VAL A 36 26.80 -9.28 9.43
CA VAL A 36 26.59 -10.41 8.56
C VAL A 36 26.16 -9.70 7.28
N MET A 37 27.15 -9.34 6.46
CA MET A 37 26.98 -9.03 5.06
C MET A 37 26.51 -10.35 4.45
N SER A 38 25.29 -10.74 4.80
CA SER A 38 24.45 -11.54 3.95
C SER A 38 24.31 -10.66 2.73
N THR A 39 25.26 -10.78 1.81
CA THR A 39 25.17 -10.17 0.49
C THR A 39 23.87 -10.73 -0.05
N LEU A 40 22.82 -9.91 -0.03
CA LEU A 40 21.57 -10.26 -0.66
C LEU A 40 21.94 -10.45 -2.14
N LEU A 41 21.91 -11.70 -2.61
CA LEU A 41 22.24 -12.02 -3.99
C LEU A 41 20.93 -12.14 -4.74
N ALA A 42 20.83 -11.46 -5.88
CA ALA A 42 19.67 -11.55 -6.74
C ALA A 42 19.57 -12.96 -7.32
N ARG A 43 18.36 -13.51 -7.38
CA ARG A 43 18.13 -14.75 -8.12
C ARG A 43 18.40 -14.55 -9.60
N THR A 44 19.04 -15.55 -10.21
CA THR A 44 19.36 -15.54 -11.64
C THR A 44 19.01 -16.85 -12.31
N GLY A 45 18.78 -16.78 -13.63
CA GLY A 45 18.45 -17.94 -14.45
C GLY A 45 16.94 -18.16 -14.63
N ARG A 46 16.60 -19.28 -15.28
CA ARG A 46 15.20 -19.63 -15.63
C ARG A 46 14.80 -21.06 -15.29
N HIS A 47 15.66 -21.79 -14.57
CA HIS A 47 15.51 -23.21 -14.32
C HIS A 47 14.29 -23.58 -13.46
N ARG A 48 13.83 -22.66 -12.61
CA ARG A 48 12.70 -22.85 -11.68
C ARG A 48 11.45 -22.06 -12.07
N GLN A 49 11.46 -21.42 -13.23
CA GLN A 49 10.38 -20.51 -13.63
C GLN A 49 9.10 -21.28 -13.95
N ARG A 50 7.98 -20.74 -13.48
CA ARG A 50 6.67 -21.29 -13.76
C ARG A 50 6.11 -20.80 -15.09
N TYR A 51 5.32 -21.67 -15.72
CA TYR A 51 4.56 -21.40 -16.93
C TYR A 51 3.13 -21.87 -16.74
N ASP A 52 2.17 -21.16 -17.31
CA ASP A 52 0.77 -21.58 -17.33
C ASP A 52 0.44 -22.48 -18.53
N GLN A 53 -0.85 -22.85 -18.63
CA GLN A 53 -1.39 -23.70 -19.70
C GLN A 53 -1.22 -23.05 -21.09
N ASP A 54 -1.19 -21.73 -21.16
CA ASP A 54 -0.99 -20.94 -22.38
C ASP A 54 0.50 -20.81 -22.74
N ARG A 55 1.39 -21.45 -21.96
CA ARG A 55 2.85 -21.37 -22.05
C ARG A 55 3.39 -19.95 -21.82
N LEU A 56 2.65 -19.12 -21.07
CA LEU A 56 3.11 -17.80 -20.63
C LEU A 56 3.98 -17.97 -19.39
N ARG A 57 5.13 -17.27 -19.37
CA ARG A 57 5.98 -17.22 -18.16
C ARG A 57 5.24 -16.45 -17.08
N LEU A 58 5.14 -17.04 -15.89
CA LEU A 58 4.55 -16.35 -14.76
C LEU A 58 5.53 -15.36 -14.13
N VAL A 59 5.03 -14.15 -13.88
CA VAL A 59 5.79 -13.03 -13.32
C VAL A 59 5.03 -12.49 -12.12
N ALA A 60 5.75 -12.14 -11.06
CA ALA A 60 5.21 -11.45 -9.90
C ALA A 60 5.96 -10.12 -9.72
N GLY A 61 5.24 -9.10 -9.24
CA GLY A 61 5.81 -7.79 -8.95
C GLY A 61 4.87 -6.94 -8.14
N CYS A 62 5.27 -5.70 -7.88
CA CYS A 62 4.45 -4.76 -7.12
C CYS A 62 4.59 -3.33 -7.64
N ILE A 63 3.65 -2.48 -7.23
CA ILE A 63 3.78 -1.02 -7.30
C ILE A 63 4.09 -0.55 -5.87
N PRO A 64 5.37 -0.27 -5.55
CA PRO A 64 5.72 0.26 -4.25
C PRO A 64 5.24 1.71 -4.14
N TYR A 65 4.58 2.05 -3.04
CA TYR A 65 4.07 3.39 -2.80
C TYR A 65 4.28 3.81 -1.35
N ARG A 66 4.26 5.13 -1.13
CA ARG A 66 4.20 5.75 0.21
C ARG A 66 3.52 7.11 0.12
N PHE A 67 3.00 7.60 1.23
CA PHE A 67 2.45 8.94 1.32
C PHE A 67 3.46 9.92 1.91
N GLU A 68 3.52 11.14 1.38
CA GLU A 68 4.26 12.22 2.03
C GLU A 68 3.56 12.68 3.31
N LYS A 69 4.33 12.75 4.41
CA LYS A 69 3.82 13.10 5.74
C LYS A 69 3.70 14.62 5.97
N ASN A 70 4.25 15.47 5.09
CA ASN A 70 4.53 16.88 5.38
C ASN A 70 3.81 17.91 4.48
N VAL A 71 2.72 17.54 3.82
CA VAL A 71 1.98 18.51 3.00
C VAL A 71 0.95 19.23 3.88
N GLU A 72 1.41 20.27 4.60
CA GLU A 72 0.60 21.27 5.34
C GLU A 72 -0.16 22.23 4.40
N THR A 73 -0.16 22.01 3.08
CA THR A 73 -0.99 22.79 2.17
C THR A 73 -2.41 22.23 2.12
N GLU A 74 -3.32 23.01 2.70
CA GLU A 74 -4.76 22.93 2.52
C GLU A 74 -5.07 22.84 1.01
N SER A 75 -5.79 21.79 0.58
CA SER A 75 -6.26 21.46 -0.79
C SER A 75 -5.46 20.49 -1.69
N CYS A 76 -4.62 19.60 -1.15
CA CYS A 76 -3.98 18.55 -1.95
C CYS A 76 -4.74 17.20 -1.85
N SER A 77 -5.26 16.66 -2.96
CA SER A 77 -5.92 15.34 -3.03
C SER A 77 -4.96 14.22 -2.59
N MET A 78 -5.48 13.10 -2.07
CA MET A 78 -4.67 11.93 -1.68
C MET A 78 -3.75 11.44 -2.82
N GLU A 79 -4.23 11.56 -4.06
CA GLU A 79 -3.48 11.21 -5.28
C GLU A 79 -2.22 12.06 -5.45
N ASN A 80 -2.27 13.33 -5.07
CA ASN A 80 -1.17 14.28 -5.18
C ASN A 80 -0.15 14.16 -4.03
N LYS A 81 -0.48 13.42 -2.96
CA LYS A 81 0.45 13.12 -1.84
C LYS A 81 1.11 11.75 -1.96
N MET A 82 0.68 10.94 -2.94
CA MET A 82 1.18 9.60 -3.14
C MET A 82 2.41 9.62 -4.03
N LEU A 83 3.51 9.06 -3.51
CA LEU A 83 4.70 8.75 -4.27
C LEU A 83 4.70 7.26 -4.62
N VAL A 84 5.11 6.94 -5.84
CA VAL A 84 5.36 5.56 -6.28
C VAL A 84 6.83 5.39 -6.62
N LEU A 85 7.35 4.19 -6.37
CA LEU A 85 8.71 3.84 -6.73
C LEU A 85 8.72 3.11 -8.08
N MET A 86 9.58 3.58 -8.97
CA MET A 86 9.91 2.90 -10.22
C MET A 86 11.42 2.69 -10.32
N ILE A 87 11.83 1.79 -11.20
CA ILE A 87 13.24 1.54 -11.50
C ILE A 87 13.55 1.87 -12.96
N THR A 88 14.77 2.32 -13.22
CA THR A 88 15.26 2.56 -14.57
C THR A 88 15.30 1.28 -15.38
N THR A 89 15.32 1.41 -16.71
CA THR A 89 15.67 0.27 -17.55
C THR A 89 17.01 0.50 -18.25
N PRO A 90 17.89 -0.52 -18.31
CA PRO A 90 19.20 -0.35 -18.92
C PRO A 90 19.11 0.23 -20.33
N ASN A 91 19.88 1.30 -20.57
CA ASN A 91 19.99 2.02 -21.84
C ASN A 91 18.71 2.72 -22.32
N ARG A 92 17.80 3.11 -21.42
CA ARG A 92 16.59 3.87 -21.76
C ARG A 92 16.17 4.81 -20.63
N ASP A 93 15.42 5.84 -21.01
CA ASP A 93 14.81 6.80 -20.07
C ASP A 93 13.45 6.32 -19.53
N ASP A 94 12.92 5.21 -20.08
CA ASP A 94 11.68 4.62 -19.63
C ASP A 94 11.84 3.92 -18.27
N LEU A 95 10.79 4.01 -17.44
CA LEU A 95 10.75 3.41 -16.11
C LEU A 95 9.77 2.24 -16.06
N VAL A 96 10.02 1.32 -15.13
CA VAL A 96 9.17 0.16 -14.89
C VAL A 96 8.95 -0.06 -13.40
N PHE A 97 7.86 -0.72 -13.05
CA PHE A 97 7.68 -1.28 -11.71
C PHE A 97 8.52 -2.55 -11.50
N PRO A 98 9.01 -2.80 -10.28
CA PRO A 98 9.82 -3.97 -9.96
C PRO A 98 9.01 -5.26 -10.13
N LYS A 99 9.57 -6.23 -10.85
CA LYS A 99 8.94 -7.54 -11.12
C LYS A 99 9.94 -8.52 -11.71
N GLY A 100 9.68 -9.81 -11.51
CA GLY A 100 10.44 -10.85 -12.18
C GLY A 100 9.79 -12.22 -12.11
N GLY A 101 10.60 -13.25 -12.35
CA GLY A 101 10.07 -14.60 -12.58
C GLY A 101 9.50 -15.18 -11.30
N TRP A 102 8.28 -15.71 -11.35
CA TRP A 102 7.74 -16.51 -10.24
C TRP A 102 8.31 -17.93 -10.32
N GLU A 103 9.03 -18.34 -9.26
CA GLU A 103 9.69 -19.65 -9.16
C GLU A 103 8.87 -20.72 -8.42
N ASP A 104 9.26 -21.99 -8.57
CA ASP A 104 8.53 -23.16 -8.06
C ASP A 104 8.61 -23.40 -6.54
N ASP A 105 9.53 -22.75 -5.82
CA ASP A 105 9.67 -22.83 -4.35
C ASP A 105 9.10 -21.66 -3.57
N GLU A 106 8.48 -20.71 -4.25
CA GLU A 106 7.90 -19.54 -3.62
C GLU A 106 6.43 -19.38 -4.00
N THR A 107 5.68 -18.72 -3.13
CA THR A 107 4.35 -18.17 -3.43
C THR A 107 4.48 -16.94 -4.32
N VAL A 108 3.36 -16.51 -4.91
CA VAL A 108 3.34 -15.29 -5.74
C VAL A 108 3.65 -14.03 -4.92
N HIS A 109 3.25 -14.00 -3.64
CA HIS A 109 3.55 -12.91 -2.71
C HIS A 109 5.03 -12.86 -2.33
N GLU A 110 5.63 -14.01 -2.03
CA GLU A 110 7.07 -14.12 -1.76
C GLU A 110 7.88 -13.67 -2.99
N ALA A 111 7.46 -14.08 -4.18
CA ALA A 111 8.07 -13.63 -5.42
C ALA A 111 7.98 -12.11 -5.59
N ALA A 112 6.80 -11.50 -5.37
CA ALA A 112 6.64 -10.05 -5.46
C ALA A 112 7.51 -9.28 -4.45
N HIS A 113 7.61 -9.77 -3.21
CA HIS A 113 8.51 -9.20 -2.20
C HIS A 113 9.98 -9.33 -2.58
N ARG A 114 10.39 -10.52 -3.02
CA ARG A 114 11.77 -10.78 -3.46
C ARG A 114 12.17 -9.83 -4.58
N GLU A 115 11.34 -9.69 -5.60
CA GLU A 115 11.63 -8.81 -6.75
C GLU A 115 11.68 -7.32 -6.35
N ALA A 116 10.82 -6.88 -5.43
CA ALA A 116 10.88 -5.52 -4.88
C ALA A 116 12.20 -5.25 -4.13
N LEU A 117 12.67 -6.23 -3.37
CA LEU A 117 13.94 -6.15 -2.65
C LEU A 117 15.14 -6.24 -3.61
N GLU A 118 15.13 -7.18 -4.55
CA GLU A 118 16.21 -7.43 -5.49
C GLU A 118 16.41 -6.27 -6.46
N GLU A 119 15.33 -5.78 -7.09
CA GLU A 119 15.42 -4.75 -8.11
C GLU A 119 15.45 -3.32 -7.55
N ALA A 120 14.74 -3.05 -6.44
CA ALA A 120 14.54 -1.70 -5.90
C ALA A 120 15.04 -1.48 -4.46
N GLY A 121 15.41 -2.54 -3.75
CA GLY A 121 15.88 -2.42 -2.37
C GLY A 121 14.82 -1.95 -1.39
N VAL A 122 13.54 -2.29 -1.60
CA VAL A 122 12.45 -1.91 -0.70
C VAL A 122 11.73 -3.12 -0.11
N LYS A 123 11.23 -2.95 1.12
CA LYS A 123 10.32 -3.88 1.79
C LYS A 123 9.10 -3.12 2.30
N GLY A 124 8.02 -3.84 2.54
CA GLY A 124 6.75 -3.22 2.85
C GLY A 124 5.65 -4.20 3.19
N LEU A 125 4.44 -3.66 3.33
CA LEU A 125 3.21 -4.42 3.47
C LEU A 125 2.62 -4.64 2.06
N LEU A 126 2.56 -5.90 1.64
CA LEU A 126 1.98 -6.27 0.35
C LEU A 126 0.49 -6.58 0.54
N ASP A 127 -0.35 -6.05 -0.33
CA ASP A 127 -1.77 -6.36 -0.31
C ASP A 127 -2.04 -7.84 -0.54
N GLU A 128 -3.09 -8.37 0.09
CA GLU A 128 -3.47 -9.79 -0.05
C GLU A 128 -3.84 -10.14 -1.50
N ASN A 129 -4.56 -9.25 -2.17
CA ASN A 129 -5.01 -9.44 -3.55
C ASN A 129 -4.16 -8.62 -4.53
N PRO A 130 -3.86 -9.14 -5.72
CA PRO A 130 -3.22 -8.35 -6.75
C PRO A 130 -4.16 -7.23 -7.23
N ILE A 131 -3.61 -6.05 -7.50
CA ILE A 131 -4.31 -4.93 -8.15
C ILE A 131 -4.80 -5.35 -9.54
N GLY A 132 -4.07 -6.27 -10.18
CA GLY A 132 -4.50 -6.91 -11.40
C GLY A 132 -3.49 -7.92 -11.95
N VAL A 133 -3.89 -8.51 -13.07
CA VAL A 133 -3.10 -9.47 -13.83
C VAL A 133 -3.08 -9.01 -15.29
N TRP A 134 -1.89 -8.95 -15.89
CA TRP A 134 -1.71 -8.50 -17.27
C TRP A 134 -0.85 -9.48 -18.05
N GLU A 135 -1.18 -9.63 -19.33
CA GLU A 135 -0.35 -10.33 -20.29
C GLU A 135 0.50 -9.34 -21.08
N PHE A 136 1.80 -9.60 -21.17
CA PHE A 136 2.73 -8.74 -21.90
C PHE A 136 3.90 -9.54 -22.47
N ARG A 137 4.69 -8.93 -23.34
CA ARG A 137 5.88 -9.57 -23.92
C ARG A 137 7.14 -9.22 -23.14
N SER A 138 7.97 -10.23 -22.89
CA SER A 138 9.30 -10.05 -22.28
C SER A 138 10.23 -9.26 -23.21
N LYS A 139 11.11 -8.46 -22.60
CA LYS A 139 12.15 -7.69 -23.29
C LYS A 139 13.13 -8.59 -24.07
N SER A 140 13.40 -9.81 -23.61
CA SER A 140 14.48 -10.64 -24.17
C SER A 140 14.16 -11.31 -25.51
N ARG A 141 12.91 -11.23 -26.00
CA ARG A 141 12.48 -11.93 -27.23
C ARG A 141 11.75 -11.04 -28.24
N GLN A 142 11.71 -9.74 -28.00
CA GLN A 142 11.22 -8.79 -29.02
C GLN A 142 12.08 -8.79 -30.29
N ALA A 143 13.36 -9.20 -30.20
CA ALA A 143 14.29 -9.21 -31.32
C ALA A 143 14.18 -10.44 -32.26
N SER A 144 13.57 -11.54 -31.84
CA SER A 144 13.67 -12.83 -32.57
C SER A 144 12.47 -13.21 -33.44
N GLY A 145 11.43 -12.36 -33.55
CA GLY A 145 10.26 -12.63 -34.40
C GLY A 145 9.41 -13.85 -34.02
N SER A 146 9.82 -14.63 -33.01
CA SER A 146 9.11 -15.79 -32.47
C SER A 146 7.92 -15.37 -31.60
N GLN A 147 6.81 -16.11 -31.66
CA GLN A 147 5.69 -16.00 -30.70
C GLN A 147 6.09 -16.37 -29.25
N GLU A 148 7.29 -16.89 -29.05
CA GLU A 148 7.82 -17.24 -27.75
C GLU A 148 8.22 -16.00 -26.93
N GLY A 149 7.80 -15.94 -25.65
CA GLY A 149 8.20 -14.87 -24.71
C GLY A 149 7.06 -14.05 -24.12
N GLY A 150 5.82 -14.53 -24.20
CA GLY A 150 4.71 -13.98 -23.42
C GLY A 150 4.90 -14.22 -21.92
N CYS A 151 4.42 -13.26 -21.14
CA CYS A 151 4.41 -13.27 -19.69
C CYS A 151 3.00 -12.97 -19.19
N ARG A 152 2.60 -13.60 -18.08
CA ARG A 152 1.42 -13.23 -17.30
C ARG A 152 1.91 -12.71 -15.94
N GLY A 153 1.73 -11.41 -15.71
CA GLY A 153 2.23 -10.71 -14.54
C GLY A 153 1.14 -10.41 -13.52
N TYR A 154 1.36 -10.84 -12.28
CA TYR A 154 0.54 -10.50 -11.12
C TYR A 154 1.20 -9.29 -10.42
N MET A 155 0.48 -8.17 -10.33
CA MET A 155 0.99 -6.96 -9.67
C MET A 155 0.19 -6.63 -8.42
N PHE A 156 0.89 -6.40 -7.33
CA PHE A 156 0.34 -6.08 -6.02
C PHE A 156 0.62 -4.63 -5.64
N ALA A 157 -0.15 -4.08 -4.70
CA ALA A 157 0.24 -2.85 -4.03
C ALA A 157 1.25 -3.19 -2.93
N LEU A 158 2.31 -2.40 -2.79
CA LEU A 158 3.29 -2.55 -1.71
C LEU A 158 3.43 -1.21 -0.97
N GLU A 159 2.88 -1.10 0.24
CA GLU A 159 3.14 0.05 1.09
C GLU A 159 4.55 -0.06 1.67
N VAL A 160 5.46 0.83 1.24
CA VAL A 160 6.87 0.73 1.63
C VAL A 160 7.07 1.13 3.09
N THR A 161 7.61 0.21 3.88
CA THR A 161 7.95 0.42 5.30
C THR A 161 9.45 0.53 5.53
N GLU A 162 10.27 0.00 4.62
CA GLU A 162 11.73 -0.01 4.74
C GLU A 162 12.37 0.19 3.36
N GLU A 163 13.35 1.09 3.30
CA GLU A 163 14.16 1.35 2.12
C GLU A 163 15.63 1.06 2.47
N LEU A 164 16.25 0.13 1.73
CA LEU A 164 17.62 -0.32 1.98
C LEU A 164 18.63 0.65 1.35
N GLU A 165 19.76 0.86 2.03
CA GLU A 165 20.88 1.65 1.48
C GLU A 165 21.62 0.91 0.36
N SER A 166 21.71 -0.42 0.47
CA SER A 166 22.30 -1.28 -0.56
C SER A 166 21.43 -2.50 -0.84
N TRP A 167 21.33 -2.89 -2.11
CA TRP A 167 20.47 -3.98 -2.57
C TRP A 167 21.05 -4.75 -3.76
N PRO A 168 20.54 -5.96 -4.06
CA PRO A 168 21.17 -6.91 -4.97
C PRO A 168 21.44 -6.42 -6.39
N GLU A 169 20.51 -5.65 -6.98
CA GLU A 169 20.61 -5.20 -8.38
C GLU A 169 20.83 -3.68 -8.53
N GLN A 170 21.34 -3.02 -7.49
CA GLN A 170 21.61 -1.57 -7.49
C GLN A 170 22.54 -1.10 -8.62
N ASP A 171 23.44 -1.98 -9.10
CA ASP A 171 24.35 -1.65 -10.20
C ASP A 171 23.65 -1.71 -11.58
N LYS A 172 22.48 -2.34 -11.65
CA LYS A 172 21.69 -2.48 -12.88
C LYS A 172 20.53 -1.48 -12.94
N TYR A 173 20.00 -1.12 -11.79
CA TYR A 173 18.78 -0.35 -11.65
C TYR A 173 18.96 0.81 -10.67
N GLU A 174 18.49 1.98 -11.08
CA GLU A 174 18.33 3.13 -10.22
C GLU A 174 16.86 3.24 -9.82
N ARG A 175 16.58 3.34 -8.52
CA ARG A 175 15.23 3.56 -7.99
C ARG A 175 14.88 5.05 -8.01
N LYS A 176 13.64 5.37 -8.38
CA LYS A 176 13.11 6.75 -8.43
C LYS A 176 11.75 6.80 -7.77
N TRP A 177 11.61 7.67 -6.78
CA TRP A 177 10.32 8.07 -6.22
C TRP A 177 9.73 9.18 -7.07
N LEU A 178 8.51 8.99 -7.53
CA LEU A 178 7.81 9.90 -8.43
C LEU A 178 6.40 10.13 -7.93
N TYR A 179 5.86 11.33 -8.15
CA TYR A 179 4.42 11.51 -8.01
C TYR A 179 3.67 10.70 -9.06
N ALA A 180 2.40 10.39 -8.79
CA ALA A 180 1.59 9.59 -9.69
C ALA A 180 1.56 10.15 -11.13
N GLU A 181 1.45 11.48 -11.28
CA GLU A 181 1.46 12.16 -12.58
C GLU A 181 2.78 11.92 -13.35
N GLU A 182 3.93 12.12 -12.72
CA GLU A 182 5.24 11.87 -13.33
C GLU A 182 5.41 10.38 -13.68
N ALA A 183 4.98 9.49 -12.80
CA ALA A 183 5.04 8.06 -13.04
C ALA A 183 4.22 7.64 -14.27
N PHE A 184 3.10 8.30 -14.56
CA PHE A 184 2.35 8.08 -15.80
C PHE A 184 3.15 8.42 -17.05
N GLU A 185 3.92 9.51 -17.01
CA GLU A 185 4.72 9.97 -18.15
C GLU A 185 5.90 9.03 -18.44
N PHE A 186 6.59 8.58 -17.39
CA PHE A 186 7.75 7.70 -17.53
C PHE A 186 7.42 6.21 -17.70
N CYS A 187 6.15 5.81 -17.49
CA CYS A 187 5.72 4.43 -17.65
C CYS A 187 5.97 3.90 -19.07
N ARG A 188 6.86 2.91 -19.16
CA ARG A 188 7.21 2.25 -20.43
C ARG A 188 6.04 1.61 -21.17
N TYR A 189 5.10 1.03 -20.43
CA TYR A 189 4.05 0.20 -21.00
C TYR A 189 2.65 0.67 -20.59
N ASP A 190 1.71 0.62 -21.53
CA ASP A 190 0.32 1.00 -21.32
C ASP A 190 -0.34 0.24 -20.17
N TRP A 191 -0.01 -1.04 -20.03
CA TRP A 191 -0.53 -1.87 -18.93
C TRP A 191 -0.03 -1.41 -17.56
N MET A 192 1.17 -0.83 -17.46
CA MET A 192 1.68 -0.26 -16.20
C MET A 192 0.93 1.02 -15.84
N ARG A 193 0.59 1.84 -16.84
CA ARG A 193 -0.31 2.98 -16.65
C ARG A 193 -1.69 2.51 -16.17
N ASP A 194 -2.25 1.45 -16.75
CA ASP A 194 -3.49 0.86 -16.25
C ASP A 194 -3.36 0.38 -14.79
N ALA A 195 -2.26 -0.30 -14.45
CA ALA A 195 -1.99 -0.76 -13.09
C ALA A 195 -1.91 0.40 -12.08
N LEU A 196 -1.23 1.50 -12.45
CA LEU A 196 -1.15 2.70 -11.62
C LEU A 196 -2.53 3.37 -11.42
N LYS A 197 -3.37 3.44 -12.46
CA LYS A 197 -4.76 3.93 -12.33
C LYS A 197 -5.58 3.07 -11.37
N ARG A 198 -5.41 1.75 -11.43
CA ARG A 198 -6.12 0.84 -10.53
C ARG A 198 -5.66 0.99 -9.08
N LEU A 199 -4.36 1.21 -8.84
CA LEU A 199 -3.84 1.52 -7.52
C LEU A 199 -4.49 2.78 -6.95
N LEU A 200 -4.44 3.90 -7.69
CA LEU A 200 -5.05 5.16 -7.28
C LEU A 200 -6.53 5.01 -6.93
N LYS A 201 -7.27 4.25 -7.76
CA LYS A 201 -8.69 3.97 -7.53
C LYS A 201 -8.94 3.08 -6.31
N ALA A 202 -8.04 2.15 -5.99
CA ALA A 202 -8.16 1.31 -4.80
C ALA A 202 -7.98 2.16 -3.54
N LEU A 203 -6.89 2.92 -3.47
CA LEU A 203 -6.53 3.72 -2.29
C LEU A 203 -7.51 4.86 -2.01
N THR A 204 -8.13 5.46 -3.04
CA THR A 204 -9.17 6.47 -2.85
C THR A 204 -10.47 5.91 -2.29
N LYS A 205 -10.83 4.66 -2.66
CA LYS A 205 -12.01 3.98 -2.10
C LYS A 205 -11.81 3.60 -0.65
N ASP A 206 -10.63 3.10 -0.31
CA ASP A 206 -10.31 2.69 1.06
C ASP A 206 -10.35 3.88 2.01
N GLY A 207 -9.88 5.06 1.60
CA GLY A 207 -10.03 6.30 2.36
C GLY A 207 -11.49 6.67 2.63
N THR A 208 -12.37 6.59 1.61
CA THR A 208 -13.79 6.93 1.78
C THR A 208 -14.52 5.91 2.67
N GLN A 209 -14.17 4.62 2.56
CA GLN A 209 -14.76 3.58 3.41
C GLN A 209 -14.24 3.65 4.85
N GLN A 210 -12.96 3.97 5.04
CA GLN A 210 -12.36 4.13 6.35
C GLN A 210 -12.95 5.34 7.08
N GLU A 211 -13.07 6.50 6.43
CA GLU A 211 -13.73 7.68 7.00
C GLU A 211 -15.21 7.42 7.33
N ALA A 212 -15.94 6.73 6.46
CA ALA A 212 -17.33 6.36 6.71
C ALA A 212 -17.45 5.36 7.87
N ARG A 213 -16.52 4.41 8.00
CA ARG A 213 -16.49 3.39 9.05
C ARG A 213 -16.08 3.98 10.39
N GLU A 214 -15.11 4.89 10.42
CA GLU A 214 -14.72 5.67 11.60
C GLU A 214 -15.85 6.59 12.05
N THR A 215 -16.52 7.28 11.12
CA THR A 215 -17.72 8.10 11.42
C THR A 215 -18.85 7.23 11.98
N MET A 216 -19.10 6.06 11.39
CA MET A 216 -20.13 5.13 11.85
C MET A 216 -19.79 4.50 13.21
N MET A 217 -18.50 4.30 13.51
CA MET A 217 -18.01 3.82 14.81
C MET A 217 -18.10 4.91 15.88
N MET A 218 -17.81 6.18 15.56
CA MET A 218 -18.01 7.34 16.45
C MET A 218 -19.50 7.61 16.73
N MET A 219 -20.40 7.41 15.76
CA MET A 219 -21.84 7.59 15.96
C MET A 219 -22.50 6.46 16.78
N ALA A 220 -21.84 5.31 16.89
CA ALA A 220 -22.33 4.17 17.68
C ALA A 220 -21.95 4.24 19.18
N GLU A 221 -21.13 5.21 19.61
CA GLU A 221 -20.69 5.39 21.01
C GLU A 221 -21.48 6.45 21.80
N LEU A 222 -22.67 6.88 21.33
CA LEU A 222 -23.53 7.75 22.15
C LEU A 222 -24.15 6.95 23.31
N PRO A 223 -23.99 7.36 24.58
CA PRO A 223 -24.62 6.68 25.70
C PRO A 223 -26.13 6.89 25.64
N ALA A 224 -26.88 5.79 25.69
CA ALA A 224 -28.34 5.83 25.81
C ALA A 224 -28.73 6.59 27.08
N ILE A 225 -29.28 7.80 26.91
CA ILE A 225 -29.84 8.58 28.01
C ILE A 225 -31.10 7.84 28.49
N PRO A 226 -31.19 7.42 29.76
CA PRO A 226 -32.40 6.80 30.27
C PRO A 226 -33.49 7.88 30.37
N VAL A 227 -34.58 7.69 29.66
CA VAL A 227 -35.80 8.49 29.81
C VAL A 227 -36.46 8.06 31.13
N SER A 228 -36.33 8.88 32.18
CA SER A 228 -37.14 8.74 33.38
C SER A 228 -38.39 9.61 33.27
N ASP A 229 -39.54 8.92 33.26
CA ASP A 229 -40.89 9.26 33.72
C ASP A 229 -41.23 10.73 34.01
N ILE A 230 -42.12 11.30 33.19
CA ILE A 230 -43.17 12.22 33.66
C ILE A 230 -44.50 11.77 33.03
N GLU A 231 -45.30 11.06 33.83
CA GLU A 231 -46.73 10.87 33.61
C GLU A 231 -47.53 12.09 34.11
N THR A 232 -48.74 12.21 33.57
CA THR A 232 -49.87 13.08 33.98
C THR A 232 -49.82 14.49 33.36
N GLU A 233 -50.78 14.96 32.55
CA GLU A 233 -52.23 14.84 32.64
C GLU A 233 -52.91 14.59 31.27
N ARG A 234 -53.84 13.63 31.25
CA ARG A 234 -54.95 13.58 30.29
C ARG A 234 -56.14 14.30 30.93
N GLN A 235 -56.67 15.32 30.26
CA GLN A 235 -58.10 15.63 30.35
C GLN A 235 -58.72 15.70 28.95
N THR A 236 -59.64 14.77 28.78
CA THR A 236 -60.62 14.55 27.72
C THR A 236 -61.48 15.77 27.42
N LEU A 237 -61.76 16.02 26.13
CA LEU A 237 -63.08 16.42 25.62
C LEU A 237 -63.15 16.15 24.10
N SER A 238 -64.21 15.45 23.70
CA SER A 238 -64.48 14.87 22.38
C SER A 238 -65.13 15.87 21.40
N PRO A 239 -65.23 15.56 20.09
CA PRO A 239 -65.53 16.50 19.00
C PRO A 239 -67.03 16.58 18.67
N PRO A 240 -67.45 17.49 17.75
CA PRO A 240 -67.77 16.98 16.41
C PRO A 240 -67.57 17.98 15.24
N GLY A 241 -67.40 17.44 14.03
CA GLY A 241 -68.28 17.82 12.92
C GLY A 241 -67.76 18.73 11.78
N CYS A 242 -67.79 18.14 10.58
CA CYS A 242 -68.27 18.71 9.31
C CYS A 242 -67.42 19.67 8.45
N SER A 243 -67.01 19.10 7.30
CA SER A 243 -67.29 19.56 5.91
C SER A 243 -66.77 20.92 5.40
N GLY A 244 -65.95 20.88 4.35
CA GLY A 244 -65.66 22.07 3.52
C GLY A 244 -64.72 21.85 2.33
N LYS A 245 -65.25 21.23 1.26
CA LYS A 245 -65.05 21.47 -0.19
C LYS A 245 -63.67 21.87 -0.80
N SER A 246 -63.21 20.98 -1.69
CA SER A 246 -62.81 21.15 -3.10
C SER A 246 -62.19 22.45 -3.66
N SER A 247 -61.03 22.27 -4.29
CA SER A 247 -60.65 22.70 -5.66
C SER A 247 -59.22 22.15 -5.91
N GLY A 248 -58.78 21.63 -7.05
CA GLY A 248 -59.31 21.53 -8.39
C GLY A 248 -58.16 21.79 -9.38
N VAL A 249 -57.70 20.71 -10.06
CA VAL A 249 -57.19 20.67 -11.46
C VAL A 249 -55.80 21.37 -11.71
N GLN A 250 -54.82 20.95 -12.54
CA GLN A 250 -54.73 20.13 -13.77
C GLN A 250 -53.32 19.48 -13.93
N ASN A 251 -53.30 18.35 -14.64
CA ASN A 251 -52.14 17.70 -15.26
C ASN A 251 -51.44 18.58 -16.31
N LEU A 252 -50.15 18.31 -16.58
CA LEU A 252 -49.66 18.10 -17.95
C LEU A 252 -48.37 17.26 -17.93
N GLU A 253 -48.43 16.09 -18.57
CA GLU A 253 -47.29 15.32 -19.06
C GLU A 253 -46.77 15.92 -20.38
N GLU A 254 -45.45 15.78 -20.63
CA GLU A 254 -44.80 15.43 -21.92
C GLU A 254 -43.29 15.72 -21.77
N SER A 255 -42.41 14.71 -21.72
CA SER A 255 -41.76 14.02 -22.85
C SER A 255 -40.74 14.88 -23.60
N CYS A 256 -39.45 14.51 -23.53
CA CYS A 256 -38.55 14.54 -24.70
C CYS A 256 -37.23 13.74 -24.49
N THR A 257 -37.26 12.52 -25.03
CA THR A 257 -36.29 11.86 -25.93
C THR A 257 -34.78 12.22 -25.97
N LYS A 258 -33.97 11.24 -25.57
CA LYS A 258 -32.91 10.53 -26.35
C LYS A 258 -32.32 11.22 -27.60
N CYS A 259 -31.00 11.43 -27.61
CA CYS A 259 -30.18 11.60 -28.82
C CYS A 259 -28.88 10.77 -28.74
N ILE A 260 -28.73 9.81 -29.65
CA ILE A 260 -27.47 9.21 -30.12
C ILE A 260 -27.60 9.12 -31.65
N VAL A 261 -26.55 9.49 -32.40
CA VAL A 261 -25.86 8.69 -33.44
C VAL A 261 -25.02 9.61 -34.35
N GLN A 262 -23.73 9.26 -34.42
CA GLN A 262 -22.73 9.29 -35.50
C GLN A 262 -22.97 10.11 -36.79
N GLY A 263 -21.88 10.78 -37.17
CA GLY A 263 -21.44 11.07 -38.54
C GLY A 263 -19.91 11.10 -38.55
#